data_AF-A0A656QH44-F1
#
_entry.id   AF-A0A656QH44-F1
#
_cell.length_a   1.000
_cell.length_b   1.000
_cell.length_c   1.000
_cell.angle_alpha   90.00
_cell.angle_beta   90.00
_cell.angle_gamma   90.00
#
_symmetry.space_group_name_H-M   'P 1'
#
loop_
_entity.id
_entity.type
_entity.pdbx_description
1 polymer ?
#
loop_
_entity_poly.entity_id
_entity_poly.type
_entity_poly.pdbx_seq_one_letter_code
_entity_poly.pdbx_strand_id
1 'polypeptide(L)'
;MDAAMREAVKQAAKDAETAAIRRMRAVADAESFVQPWVGHLALAQDSAEAVYRAALSTLGIALDGIHPSAFRAILEAQPKPGLQRARVAMDAASMKSFAERYPHANGIKQLG
;
A
#
# COMPACT_ATOMS: atom_id res chain seq x y z
N MET A 1 49.16 -7.44 13.48
CA MET A 1 48.15 -6.89 12.55
C MET A 1 47.07 -7.91 12.18
N ASP A 2 47.33 -9.22 12.25
CA ASP A 2 46.40 -10.26 11.77
C ASP A 2 45.20 -10.57 12.66
N ALA A 3 45.25 -10.23 13.95
CA ALA A 3 44.14 -10.49 14.88
C ALA A 3 42.99 -9.49 14.66
N ALA A 4 43.31 -8.20 14.52
CA ALA A 4 42.32 -7.15 14.25
C ALA A 4 41.64 -7.34 12.89
N MET A 5 42.40 -7.73 11.86
CA MET A 5 41.83 -8.02 10.53
C MET A 5 40.88 -9.23 10.56
N ARG A 6 41.26 -10.31 11.28
CA ARG A 6 40.39 -11.48 11.46
C ARG A 6 39.10 -11.14 12.19
N GLU A 7 39.16 -10.27 13.19
CA GLU A 7 37.97 -9.84 13.91
C GLU A 7 37.07 -8.94 13.05
N ALA A 8 37.66 -8.01 12.29
CA ALA A 8 36.92 -7.18 11.34
C ALA A 8 36.19 -8.01 10.28
N VAL A 9 36.82 -9.06 9.74
CA VAL A 9 36.20 -9.97 8.77
C VAL A 9 35.05 -10.76 9.41
N LYS A 10 35.22 -11.25 10.64
CA LYS A 10 34.13 -11.94 11.36
C LYS A 10 32.95 -11.02 11.62
N GLN A 11 33.20 -9.77 12.01
CA GLN A 11 32.14 -8.79 12.24
C GLN A 11 31.41 -8.46 10.94
N ALA A 12 32.15 -8.21 9.85
CA ALA A 12 31.57 -7.96 8.53
C ALA A 12 30.72 -9.14 8.04
N ALA A 13 31.14 -10.38 8.28
CA ALA A 13 30.36 -11.57 7.93
C ALA A 13 29.03 -11.64 8.72
N LYS A 14 29.07 -11.37 10.03
CA LYS A 14 27.85 -11.33 10.87
C LYS A 14 26.90 -10.21 10.46
N ASP A 15 27.44 -9.04 10.12
CA ASP A 15 26.65 -7.89 9.69
C ASP A 15 25.99 -8.18 8.33
N ALA A 16 26.72 -8.84 7.41
CA ALA A 16 26.19 -9.28 6.12
C ALA A 16 25.08 -10.33 6.29
N GLU A 17 25.28 -11.32 7.15
CA GLU A 17 24.26 -12.34 7.45
C GLU A 17 22.99 -11.70 8.05
N THR A 18 23.17 -10.81 9.02
CA THR A 18 22.07 -10.07 9.64
C THR A 18 21.31 -9.22 8.62
N ALA A 19 22.03 -8.55 7.72
CA ALA A 19 21.42 -7.77 6.64
C ALA A 19 20.66 -8.65 5.65
N ALA A 20 21.20 -9.81 5.28
CA ALA A 20 20.54 -10.76 4.39
C ALA A 20 19.23 -11.29 5.01
N ILE A 21 19.27 -11.73 6.26
CA ILE A 21 18.08 -12.20 6.99
C ILE A 21 17.02 -11.10 7.08
N ARG A 22 17.42 -9.85 7.40
CA ARG A 22 16.50 -8.71 7.44
C ARG A 22 15.83 -8.46 6.09
N ARG A 23 16.60 -8.50 4.99
CA ARG A 23 16.06 -8.32 3.63
C ARG A 23 15.08 -9.43 3.27
N MET A 24 15.43 -10.69 3.53
CA MET A 24 14.56 -11.83 3.23
C MET A 24 13.23 -11.76 4.00
N ARG A 25 13.28 -11.39 5.30
CA ARG A 25 12.06 -11.18 6.09
C ARG A 25 11.22 -10.04 5.53
N ALA A 26 11.84 -8.91 5.21
CA ALA A 26 11.13 -7.76 4.65
C ALA A 26 10.46 -8.09 3.30
N VAL A 27 11.09 -8.91 2.46
CA VAL A 27 10.50 -9.41 1.20
C VAL A 27 9.27 -10.27 1.49
N ALA A 28 9.39 -11.27 2.37
CA ALA A 28 8.28 -12.16 2.72
C ALA A 28 7.08 -11.40 3.34
N ASP A 29 7.37 -10.40 4.19
CA ASP A 29 6.34 -9.53 4.77
C ASP A 29 5.66 -8.68 3.68
N ALA A 30 6.44 -8.14 2.74
CA ALA A 30 5.91 -7.37 1.63
C ALA A 30 5.04 -8.22 0.70
N GLU A 31 5.46 -9.44 0.37
CA GLU A 31 4.72 -10.41 -0.44
C GLU A 31 3.38 -10.77 0.21
N SER A 32 3.41 -11.12 1.50
CA SER A 32 2.20 -11.41 2.28
C SER A 32 1.27 -10.21 2.33
N PHE A 33 1.83 -8.99 2.38
CA PHE A 33 1.06 -7.76 2.36
C PHE A 33 0.39 -7.53 1.01
N VAL A 34 1.10 -7.63 -0.12
CA VAL A 34 0.54 -7.33 -1.45
C VAL A 34 -0.45 -8.39 -1.95
N GLN A 35 -0.41 -9.60 -1.39
CA GLN A 35 -1.21 -10.76 -1.81
C GLN A 35 -2.71 -10.48 -2.03
N PRO A 36 -3.43 -9.69 -1.19
CA PRO A 36 -4.86 -9.42 -1.40
C PRO A 36 -5.15 -8.57 -2.64
N TRP A 37 -4.18 -7.79 -3.14
CA TRP A 37 -4.36 -6.90 -4.28
C TRP A 37 -3.98 -7.56 -5.60
N VAL A 38 -2.83 -8.24 -5.64
CA VAL A 38 -2.22 -8.72 -6.89
C VAL A 38 -2.08 -10.24 -6.95
N GLY A 39 -2.47 -10.94 -5.88
CA GLY A 39 -2.24 -12.37 -5.74
C GLY A 39 -0.76 -12.70 -5.51
N HIS A 40 -0.38 -13.93 -5.84
CA HIS A 40 1.01 -14.37 -5.74
C HIS A 40 1.81 -13.79 -6.91
N LEU A 41 2.78 -12.92 -6.62
CA LEU A 41 3.72 -12.42 -7.62
C LEU A 41 4.58 -13.60 -8.10
N ALA A 42 4.57 -13.89 -9.40
CA ALA A 42 5.32 -15.02 -9.97
C ALA A 42 6.84 -14.76 -10.03
N LEU A 43 7.27 -13.50 -9.90
CA LEU A 43 8.66 -13.09 -9.99
C LEU A 43 9.19 -12.78 -8.59
N ALA A 44 10.10 -13.61 -8.09
CA ALA A 44 10.81 -13.36 -6.84
C ALA A 44 11.61 -12.07 -6.97
N GLN A 45 11.36 -11.13 -6.06
CA GLN A 45 12.11 -9.88 -5.99
C GLN A 45 13.17 -9.96 -4.90
N ASP A 46 14.29 -9.30 -5.16
CA ASP A 46 15.48 -9.22 -4.31
C ASP A 46 15.37 -8.15 -3.20
N SER A 47 14.28 -7.36 -3.21
CA SER A 47 13.99 -6.35 -2.17
C SER A 47 12.49 -6.11 -1.96
N ALA A 48 12.12 -5.74 -0.72
CA ALA A 48 10.74 -5.40 -0.38
C ALA A 48 10.20 -4.22 -1.22
N GLU A 49 11.05 -3.24 -1.54
CA GLU A 49 10.70 -2.09 -2.36
C GLU A 49 10.31 -2.51 -3.79
N ALA A 50 11.04 -3.47 -4.35
CA ALA A 50 10.74 -4.01 -5.68
C ALA A 50 9.44 -4.82 -5.68
N VAL A 51 9.12 -5.56 -4.59
CA VAL A 51 7.81 -6.22 -4.42
C VAL A 51 6.68 -5.19 -4.47
N TYR A 52 6.77 -4.11 -3.69
CA TYR A 52 5.74 -3.07 -3.67
C TYR A 52 5.63 -2.34 -5.01
N ARG A 53 6.77 -2.04 -5.66
CA ARG A 53 6.82 -1.43 -6.99
C ARG A 53 6.11 -2.31 -8.02
N ALA A 54 6.41 -3.60 -8.03
CA ALA A 54 5.78 -4.56 -8.93
C ALA A 54 4.26 -4.61 -8.70
N ALA A 55 3.82 -4.67 -7.44
CA ALA A 55 2.40 -4.68 -7.11
C ALA A 55 1.67 -3.39 -7.51
N LEU A 56 2.28 -2.22 -7.33
CA LEU A 56 1.69 -0.96 -7.76
C LEU A 56 1.69 -0.82 -9.30
N SER A 57 2.72 -1.36 -9.96
CA SER A 57 2.79 -1.38 -11.43
C SER A 57 1.73 -2.29 -12.04
N THR A 58 1.39 -3.43 -11.43
CA THR A 58 0.29 -4.29 -11.91
C THR A 58 -1.08 -3.64 -11.72
N LEU A 59 -1.23 -2.77 -10.71
CA LEU A 59 -2.40 -1.91 -10.54
C LEU A 59 -2.41 -0.70 -11.50
N GLY A 60 -1.37 -0.50 -12.31
CA GLY A 60 -1.27 0.58 -13.28
C GLY A 60 -0.92 1.95 -12.67
N ILE A 61 -0.36 1.99 -11.46
CA ILE A 61 -0.01 3.24 -10.77
C ILE A 61 1.41 3.64 -11.16
N ALA A 62 1.58 4.88 -11.64
CA ALA A 62 2.89 5.45 -11.95
C ALA A 62 3.65 5.77 -10.65
N LEU A 63 4.94 5.44 -10.62
CA LEU A 63 5.79 5.53 -9.42
C LEU A 63 6.98 6.50 -9.59
N ASP A 64 6.94 7.32 -10.64
CA ASP A 64 8.03 8.23 -10.97
C ASP A 64 8.21 9.29 -9.88
N GLY A 65 9.41 9.36 -9.32
CA GLY A 65 9.76 10.30 -8.25
C GLY A 65 9.22 9.93 -6.85
N ILE A 66 8.54 8.79 -6.69
CA ILE A 66 8.00 8.38 -5.40
C ILE A 66 9.05 7.58 -4.62
N HIS A 67 9.32 8.01 -3.39
CA HIS A 67 10.23 7.31 -2.50
C HIS A 67 9.61 5.97 -2.02
N PRO A 68 10.39 4.88 -1.93
CA PRO A 68 9.88 3.55 -1.58
C PRO A 68 9.09 3.46 -0.26
N SER A 69 9.39 4.33 0.70
CA SER A 69 8.65 4.42 1.97
C SER A 69 7.16 4.75 1.77
N ALA A 70 6.79 5.42 0.67
CA ALA A 70 5.41 5.78 0.38
C ALA A 70 4.63 4.66 -0.32
N PHE A 71 5.30 3.65 -0.90
CA PHE A 71 4.64 2.61 -1.69
C PHE A 71 3.58 1.84 -0.88
N ARG A 72 3.90 1.53 0.38
CA ARG A 72 2.94 0.86 1.27
C ARG A 72 1.68 1.68 1.50
N ALA A 73 1.82 2.97 1.81
CA ALA A 73 0.68 3.86 2.04
C ALA A 73 -0.18 4.03 0.77
N ILE A 74 0.46 4.13 -0.39
CA ILE A 74 -0.23 4.24 -1.68
C ILE A 74 -1.03 2.95 -1.97
N LEU A 75 -0.46 1.79 -1.66
CA LEU A 75 -1.14 0.50 -1.84
C LEU A 75 -2.33 0.34 -0.87
N GLU A 76 -2.19 0.77 0.38
CA GLU A 76 -3.27 0.78 1.38
C GLU A 76 -4.45 1.67 0.98
N ALA A 77 -4.18 2.76 0.25
CA ALA A 77 -5.22 3.63 -0.27
C ALA A 77 -6.03 3.01 -1.42
N GLN A 78 -5.53 1.95 -2.06
CA GLN A 78 -6.23 1.30 -3.17
C GLN A 78 -7.36 0.39 -2.67
N PRO A 79 -8.51 0.37 -3.37
CA PRO A 79 -9.62 -0.51 -3.01
C PRO A 79 -9.16 -1.97 -3.10
N LYS A 80 -9.30 -2.71 -1.99
CA LYS A 80 -9.00 -4.14 -1.96
C LYS A 80 -9.99 -4.87 -2.89
N PRO A 81 -9.51 -5.73 -3.81
CA PRO A 81 -10.39 -6.58 -4.61
C PRO A 81 -11.37 -7.35 -3.70
N GLY A 82 -12.66 -7.30 -4.02
CA GLY A 82 -13.72 -7.95 -3.23
C GLY A 82 -14.29 -7.12 -2.07
N LEU A 83 -13.63 -6.05 -1.65
CA LEU A 83 -14.20 -5.09 -0.69
C LEU A 83 -15.04 -4.04 -1.46
N GLN A 84 -16.13 -4.47 -2.08
CA GLN A 84 -17.15 -3.54 -2.56
C GLN A 84 -17.65 -2.77 -1.34
N ARG A 85 -17.26 -1.48 -1.22
CA ARG A 85 -17.96 -0.58 -0.31
C ARG A 85 -19.42 -0.66 -0.71
N ALA A 86 -20.27 -1.14 0.18
CA ALA A 86 -21.69 -1.23 -0.06
C ALA A 86 -22.14 0.14 -0.58
N ARG A 87 -22.47 0.20 -1.88
CA ARG A 87 -23.00 1.40 -2.49
C ARG A 87 -24.39 1.52 -1.87
N VAL A 88 -24.51 2.31 -0.81
CA VAL A 88 -25.81 2.59 -0.20
C VAL A 88 -26.62 3.27 -1.30
N ALA A 89 -27.52 2.52 -1.93
CA ALA A 89 -28.46 3.05 -2.88
C ALA A 89 -29.40 3.97 -2.08
N MET A 90 -29.16 5.28 -2.17
CA MET A 90 -30.11 6.27 -1.68
C MET A 90 -31.31 6.25 -2.63
N ASP A 91 -32.40 5.62 -2.20
CA ASP A 91 -33.66 5.69 -2.93
C ASP A 91 -34.13 7.15 -2.96
N ALA A 92 -34.43 7.65 -4.16
CA ALA A 92 -34.82 9.03 -4.40
C ALA A 92 -36.04 9.47 -3.57
N ALA A 93 -36.87 8.53 -3.08
CA ALA A 93 -37.98 8.83 -2.17
C ALA A 93 -37.52 9.47 -0.85
N SER A 94 -36.30 9.19 -0.38
CA SER A 94 -35.75 9.80 0.84
C SER A 94 -35.37 11.27 0.67
N MET A 95 -35.01 11.70 -0.55
CA MET A 95 -34.70 13.11 -0.87
C MET A 95 -35.94 13.99 -0.97
N LYS A 96 -37.11 13.40 -1.27
CA LYS A 96 -38.39 14.14 -1.33
C LYS A 96 -38.77 14.74 0.03
N SER A 97 -38.35 14.10 1.13
CA SER A 97 -38.73 14.53 2.49
C SER A 97 -38.27 15.94 2.86
N PHE A 98 -37.17 16.45 2.31
CA PHE A 98 -36.69 17.81 2.57
C PHE A 98 -37.34 18.84 1.64
N ALA A 99 -37.47 18.50 0.35
CA ALA A 99 -38.10 19.36 -0.65
C ALA A 99 -39.61 19.53 -0.42
N GLU A 100 -40.30 18.48 0.05
CA GLU A 100 -41.73 18.52 0.39
C GLU A 100 -41.99 19.27 1.70
N ARG A 101 -41.11 19.14 2.70
CA ARG A 101 -41.24 19.86 3.97
C ARG A 101 -40.89 21.34 3.85
N TYR A 102 -40.04 21.72 2.89
CA TYR A 102 -39.61 23.10 2.68
C TYR A 102 -39.65 23.50 1.20
N PRO A 103 -40.85 23.71 0.62
CA PRO A 103 -41.02 24.04 -0.80
C PRO A 103 -40.35 25.35 -1.24
N HIS A 104 -40.01 26.22 -0.28
CA HIS A 104 -39.37 27.52 -0.51
C HIS A 104 -37.88 27.57 -0.16
N ALA A 105 -37.25 26.44 0.21
CA ALA A 105 -35.86 26.39 0.64
C ALA A 105 -34.81 26.32 -0.50
N ASN A 106 -35.23 26.36 -1.76
CA ASN A 106 -34.35 26.27 -2.94
C ASN A 106 -33.29 27.41 -3.06
N GLY A 107 -33.28 28.39 -2.15
CA GLY A 107 -32.37 29.54 -2.18
C GLY A 107 -31.22 29.51 -1.16
N ILE A 108 -31.14 28.50 -0.28
CA ILE A 108 -30.12 28.49 0.78
C ILE A 108 -28.84 27.86 0.25
N LYS A 109 -27.95 28.71 -0.27
CA LYS A 109 -26.59 28.33 -0.64
C LYS A 109 -25.88 27.80 0.61
N GLN A 110 -25.52 26.52 0.62
CA GLN A 110 -24.66 25.96 1.67
C GLN A 110 -23.35 26.75 1.69
N LEU A 111 -23.18 27.58 2.71
CA LEU A 111 -21.91 28.21 3.05
C LEU A 111 -21.24 27.25 4.04
N GLY A 112 -20.32 26.46 3.51
CA GLY A 112 -19.47 25.50 4.21
C GLY A 112 -18.42 24.98 3.26
#